data_AF-A0A261Q2I7-F1
#
_entry.id   AF-A0A261Q2I7-F1
#
_cell.length_a   1.000
_cell.length_b   1.000
_cell.length_c   1.000
_cell.angle_alpha   90.00
_cell.angle_beta   90.00
_cell.angle_gamma   90.00
#
_symmetry.space_group_name_H-M   'P 1'
#
loop_
_entity.id
_entity.type
_entity.pdbx_description
1 polymer ?
#
loop_
_entity_poly.entity_id
_entity_poly.type
_entity_poly.pdbx_seq_one_letter_code
_entity_poly.pdbx_strand_id
1 'polypeptide(L)'
;MLTIAANTAFLQTFLTQRNLRIPKGTALYTYKTTQEEYESLRTLLATMVLTDQTAACFVLFAAEWWRRHYKGGFWEWLPIFEQIRRPEWNTPARRDDLMRKGCRYWNRPIFQHDTGPNSFTGLH
;
A
#
# COMPACT_ATOMS: atom_id res chain seq x y z
N MET A 1 6.37 -19.15 -14.70
CA MET A 1 7.23 -18.26 -13.89
C MET A 1 6.86 -16.79 -14.12
N LEU A 2 5.62 -16.36 -13.86
CA LEU A 2 5.12 -15.03 -14.28
C LEU A 2 4.89 -14.00 -13.14
N THR A 3 5.10 -14.38 -11.87
CA THR A 3 4.57 -13.58 -10.76
C THR A 3 5.56 -12.60 -10.13
N ILE A 4 6.88 -12.79 -10.30
CA ILE A 4 7.91 -11.94 -9.66
C ILE A 4 8.28 -10.71 -10.51
N ALA A 5 8.24 -10.85 -11.84
CA ALA A 5 8.66 -9.80 -12.77
C ALA A 5 7.69 -8.60 -12.83
N ALA A 6 6.37 -8.86 -12.73
CA ALA A 6 5.37 -7.80 -12.82
C ALA A 6 5.35 -6.84 -11.60
N ASN A 7 5.71 -7.34 -10.41
CA ASN A 7 5.71 -6.59 -9.15
C ASN A 7 6.80 -5.50 -9.07
N THR A 8 8.06 -5.92 -8.97
CA THR A 8 8.98 -5.75 -10.09
C THR A 8 8.83 -4.46 -10.89
N ALA A 9 8.28 -4.67 -12.08
CA ALA A 9 8.06 -3.67 -13.10
C ALA A 9 7.12 -2.54 -12.67
N PHE A 10 6.05 -2.80 -11.91
CA PHE A 10 5.14 -1.73 -11.48
C PHE A 10 5.86 -0.71 -10.59
N LEU A 11 6.49 -1.15 -9.50
CA LEU A 11 7.15 -0.25 -8.55
C LEU A 11 8.32 0.50 -9.21
N GLN A 12 9.09 -0.19 -10.06
CA GLN A 12 10.15 0.46 -10.83
C GLN A 12 9.60 1.52 -11.78
N THR A 13 8.54 1.22 -12.53
CA THR A 13 7.91 2.17 -13.45
C THR A 13 7.34 3.37 -12.69
N PHE A 14 6.61 3.10 -11.60
CA PHE A 14 6.01 4.11 -10.73
C PHE A 14 7.04 5.11 -10.18
N LEU A 15 8.19 4.60 -9.72
CA LEU A 15 9.30 5.42 -9.22
C LEU A 15 9.99 6.17 -10.37
N THR A 16 10.23 5.51 -11.50
CA THR A 16 10.91 6.10 -12.66
C THR A 16 10.12 7.27 -13.23
N GLN A 17 8.80 7.15 -13.37
CA GLN A 17 7.90 8.24 -13.80
C GLN A 17 7.99 9.47 -12.89
N ARG A 18 8.41 9.30 -11.64
CA ARG A 18 8.59 10.36 -10.64
C ARG A 18 10.06 10.79 -10.48
N ASN A 19 10.94 10.37 -11.39
CA ASN A 19 12.39 10.58 -11.34
C ASN A 19 13.03 10.09 -10.03
N LEU A 20 12.50 8.99 -9.48
CA LEU A 20 13.02 8.33 -8.30
C LEU A 20 13.64 6.99 -8.67
N ARG A 21 14.83 6.72 -8.14
CA ARG A 21 15.49 5.41 -8.26
C ARG A 21 15.18 4.50 -7.07
N ILE A 22 14.88 5.10 -5.92
CA ILE A 22 14.54 4.42 -4.68
C ILE A 22 13.43 5.19 -3.94
N PRO A 23 12.61 4.51 -3.11
CA PRO A 23 11.69 5.17 -2.20
C PRO A 23 12.42 6.13 -1.24
N LYS A 24 11.97 7.37 -1.16
CA LYS A 24 12.63 8.44 -0.37
C LYS A 24 12.05 8.65 1.04
N GLY A 25 11.16 7.77 1.52
CA GLY A 25 10.49 7.96 2.82
C GLY A 25 9.40 9.04 2.81
N THR A 26 9.11 9.65 1.66
CA THR A 26 8.07 10.65 1.50
C THR A 26 6.69 10.04 1.78
N ALA A 27 5.75 10.83 2.31
CA ALA A 27 4.41 10.34 2.59
C ALA A 27 3.72 9.87 1.29
N LEU A 28 3.14 8.67 1.30
CA LEU A 28 2.73 7.99 0.06
C LEU A 28 1.67 8.75 -0.75
N TYR A 29 0.79 9.51 -0.07
CA TYR A 29 -0.21 10.36 -0.72
C TYR A 29 0.41 11.47 -1.58
N THR A 30 1.67 11.86 -1.32
CA THR A 30 2.36 12.90 -2.10
C THR A 30 2.73 12.43 -3.50
N TYR A 31 2.76 11.12 -3.72
CA TYR A 31 3.02 10.56 -5.04
C TYR A 31 1.86 10.76 -6.02
N LYS A 32 0.68 11.20 -5.56
CA LYS A 32 -0.50 11.50 -6.37
C LYS A 32 -0.75 10.41 -7.42
N THR A 33 -0.91 9.18 -6.93
CA THR A 33 -1.15 8.01 -7.80
C THR A 33 -2.34 8.28 -8.72
N THR A 34 -2.15 8.14 -10.03
CA THR A 34 -3.19 8.40 -11.03
C THR A 34 -4.32 7.38 -10.91
N GLN A 35 -5.44 7.59 -11.61
CA GLN A 35 -6.52 6.61 -11.63
C GLN A 35 -6.05 5.28 -12.25
N GLU A 36 -5.26 5.34 -13.31
CA GLU A 36 -4.74 4.18 -14.04
C GLU A 36 -3.76 3.37 -13.17
N GLU A 37 -2.86 4.05 -12.46
CA GLU A 37 -1.94 3.41 -11.52
C GLU A 37 -2.69 2.75 -10.36
N TYR A 38 -3.76 3.39 -9.87
CA TYR A 38 -4.60 2.86 -8.80
C TYR A 38 -5.35 1.59 -9.21
N GLU A 39 -5.97 1.56 -10.41
CA GLU A 39 -6.62 0.35 -10.92
C GLU A 39 -5.60 -0.75 -11.27
N SER A 40 -4.41 -0.36 -11.72
CA SER A 40 -3.31 -1.30 -11.95
C SER A 40 -2.87 -1.97 -10.65
N LEU A 41 -2.69 -1.20 -9.57
CA LEU A 41 -2.40 -1.72 -8.23
C LEU A 41 -3.50 -2.66 -7.73
N ARG A 42 -4.77 -2.28 -7.91
CA ARG A 42 -5.92 -3.09 -7.53
C ARG A 42 -5.91 -4.45 -8.22
N THR A 43 -5.72 -4.47 -9.53
CA THR A 43 -5.70 -5.68 -10.36
C THR A 43 -4.50 -6.56 -10.02
N LEU A 44 -3.34 -5.93 -9.81
CA LEU A 44 -2.12 -6.60 -9.38
C LEU A 44 -2.33 -7.29 -8.03
N LEU A 45 -2.81 -6.58 -7.00
CA LEU A 45 -3.02 -7.14 -5.66
C LEU A 45 -4.08 -8.27 -5.64
N ALA A 46 -5.09 -8.20 -6.51
CA ALA A 46 -6.10 -9.25 -6.65
C ALA A 46 -5.56 -10.58 -7.18
N THR A 47 -4.50 -10.55 -7.99
CA THR A 47 -3.95 -11.74 -8.67
C THR A 47 -2.69 -12.27 -8.02
N MET A 48 -2.06 -11.48 -7.16
CA MET A 48 -0.74 -11.77 -6.62
C MET A 48 -0.74 -12.59 -5.34
N VAL A 49 0.39 -13.25 -5.07
CA VAL A 49 0.72 -13.86 -3.77
C VAL A 49 1.39 -12.85 -2.85
N LEU A 50 1.30 -13.09 -1.54
CA LEU A 50 1.93 -12.24 -0.53
C LEU A 50 3.46 -12.38 -0.57
N THR A 51 4.14 -11.28 -0.82
CA THR A 51 5.60 -11.11 -0.87
C THR A 51 5.94 -9.71 -0.35
N ASP A 52 7.22 -9.41 -0.11
CA ASP A 52 7.64 -8.07 0.32
C ASP A 52 7.29 -6.98 -0.71
N GLN A 53 7.33 -7.31 -2.00
CA GLN A 53 6.98 -6.38 -3.07
C GLN A 53 5.47 -6.14 -3.15
N THR A 54 4.66 -7.19 -3.00
CA THR A 54 3.21 -7.01 -2.92
C THR A 54 2.81 -6.27 -1.66
N ALA A 55 3.54 -6.40 -0.56
CA ALA A 55 3.36 -5.57 0.63
C ALA A 55 3.64 -4.09 0.33
N ALA A 56 4.70 -3.78 -0.43
CA ALA A 56 4.97 -2.41 -0.87
C ALA A 56 3.84 -1.84 -1.76
N CYS A 57 3.35 -2.60 -2.73
CA CYS A 57 2.18 -2.24 -3.55
C CYS A 57 0.92 -2.03 -2.71
N PHE A 58 0.68 -2.91 -1.74
CA PHE A 58 -0.48 -2.84 -0.84
C PHE A 58 -0.46 -1.57 0.00
N VAL A 59 0.67 -1.24 0.62
CA VAL A 59 0.81 -0.04 1.45
C VAL A 59 0.60 1.24 0.62
N LEU A 60 1.04 1.27 -0.64
CA LEU A 60 0.76 2.36 -1.58
C LEU A 60 -0.74 2.45 -1.92
N PHE A 61 -1.36 1.31 -2.25
CA PHE A 61 -2.78 1.23 -2.56
C PHE A 61 -3.66 1.68 -1.38
N ALA A 62 -3.38 1.18 -0.17
CA ALA A 62 -4.12 1.51 1.04
C ALA A 62 -4.04 3.01 1.38
N ALA A 63 -2.86 3.62 1.24
CA ALA A 63 -2.68 5.06 1.45
C ALA A 63 -3.53 5.89 0.46
N GLU A 64 -3.59 5.47 -0.79
CA GLU A 64 -4.41 6.13 -1.82
C GLU A 64 -5.90 5.88 -1.63
N TRP A 65 -6.29 4.67 -1.20
CA TRP A 65 -7.67 4.35 -0.87
C TRP A 65 -8.20 5.30 0.21
N TRP A 66 -7.43 5.51 1.29
CA TRP A 66 -7.80 6.46 2.33
C TRP A 66 -7.85 7.89 1.82
N ARG A 67 -6.87 8.34 1.02
CA ARG A 67 -6.90 9.67 0.42
C ARG A 67 -8.17 9.92 -0.40
N ARG A 68 -8.72 8.89 -1.05
CA ARG A 68 -9.88 8.98 -1.95
C ARG A 68 -11.23 8.78 -1.24
N HIS A 69 -11.28 7.87 -0.28
CA HIS A 69 -12.54 7.38 0.31
C HIS A 69 -12.75 7.81 1.76
N TYR A 70 -11.70 8.23 2.48
CA TYR A 70 -11.84 8.63 3.87
C TYR A 70 -12.49 10.02 3.97
N LYS A 71 -13.74 10.05 4.42
CA LYS A 71 -14.53 11.27 4.64
C LYS A 71 -14.69 11.62 6.12
N GLY A 72 -13.81 11.09 6.98
CA GLY A 72 -13.96 11.08 8.43
C GLY A 72 -14.77 9.86 8.90
N GLY A 73 -14.41 9.31 10.07
CA GLY A 73 -15.05 8.12 10.64
C GLY A 73 -14.05 7.08 11.16
N PHE A 74 -14.57 5.90 11.54
CA PHE A 74 -13.76 4.80 12.04
C PHE A 74 -12.88 4.18 10.95
N TRP A 75 -11.76 3.60 11.38
CA TRP A 75 -10.79 2.98 10.50
C TRP A 75 -11.26 1.59 10.09
N GLU A 76 -11.58 1.43 8.81
CA GLU A 76 -12.05 0.16 8.26
C GLU A 76 -11.04 -0.41 7.25
N TRP A 77 -10.47 -1.56 7.61
CA TRP A 77 -9.57 -2.30 6.73
C TRP A 77 -10.31 -3.18 5.74
N LEU A 78 -11.48 -3.70 6.12
CA LEU A 78 -12.24 -4.64 5.30
C LEU A 78 -12.57 -4.09 3.90
N PRO A 79 -13.04 -2.83 3.73
CA PRO A 79 -13.32 -2.27 2.41
C PRO A 79 -12.09 -2.22 1.49
N ILE A 80 -10.89 -2.00 2.04
CA ILE A 80 -9.63 -2.00 1.27
C ILE A 80 -9.36 -3.41 0.73
N PHE A 81 -9.48 -4.43 1.59
CA PHE A 81 -9.26 -5.82 1.22
C PHE A 81 -10.31 -6.35 0.24
N GLU A 82 -11.56 -5.91 0.37
CA GLU A 82 -12.62 -6.21 -0.60
C GLU A 82 -12.34 -5.60 -1.98
N GLN A 83 -11.84 -4.36 -2.04
CA GLN A 83 -11.51 -3.73 -3.32
C GLN A 83 -10.43 -4.50 -4.09
N ILE A 84 -9.45 -5.07 -3.40
CA ILE A 84 -8.43 -5.92 -3.99
C ILE A 84 -8.84 -7.39 -4.11
N ARG A 85 -10.12 -7.75 -3.85
CA ARG A 85 -10.64 -9.12 -3.92
C ARG A 85 -9.87 -10.13 -3.05
N ARG A 86 -9.38 -9.66 -1.89
CA ARG A 86 -8.65 -10.47 -0.89
C ARG A 86 -9.22 -10.29 0.52
N PRO A 87 -10.54 -10.44 0.76
CA PRO A 87 -11.10 -10.29 2.10
C PRO A 87 -10.48 -11.26 3.12
N GLU A 88 -9.99 -12.41 2.67
CA GLU A 88 -9.29 -13.41 3.49
C GLU A 88 -7.92 -12.95 4.01
N TRP A 89 -7.36 -11.87 3.47
CA TRP A 89 -6.12 -11.28 3.98
C TRP A 89 -6.34 -10.35 5.18
N ASN A 90 -7.61 -10.07 5.51
CA ASN A 90 -8.00 -9.10 6.51
C ASN A 90 -7.86 -9.64 7.96
N THR A 91 -6.72 -10.22 8.32
CA THR A 91 -6.41 -10.67 9.69
C THR A 91 -5.39 -9.76 10.38
N PRO A 92 -5.43 -9.57 11.71
CA PRO A 92 -4.50 -8.68 12.42
C PRO A 92 -3.03 -8.99 12.11
N ALA A 93 -2.62 -10.26 12.21
CA ALA A 93 -1.23 -10.68 11.95
C ALA A 93 -0.78 -10.41 10.51
N ARG A 94 -1.67 -10.61 9.52
CA ARG A 94 -1.34 -10.38 8.12
C ARG A 94 -1.32 -8.90 7.77
N ARG A 95 -2.21 -8.10 8.37
CA ARG A 95 -2.16 -6.64 8.27
C ARG A 95 -0.82 -6.14 8.82
N ASP A 96 -0.44 -6.54 10.03
CA ASP A 96 0.82 -6.12 10.63
C ASP A 96 2.04 -6.50 9.78
N ASP A 97 2.05 -7.69 9.18
CA ASP A 97 3.12 -8.14 8.28
C ASP A 97 3.18 -7.31 6.98
N LEU A 98 2.02 -7.08 6.33
CA LEU A 98 1.88 -6.23 5.15
C LEU A 98 2.39 -4.81 5.43
N MET A 99 1.95 -4.23 6.55
CA MET A 99 2.33 -2.89 6.97
C MET A 99 3.83 -2.80 7.22
N ARG A 100 4.39 -3.77 7.96
CA ARG A 100 5.82 -3.80 8.30
C ARG A 100 6.71 -3.94 7.07
N LYS A 101 6.40 -4.87 6.18
CA LYS A 101 7.18 -5.12 4.96
C LYS A 101 7.06 -3.97 3.97
N GLY A 102 5.83 -3.48 3.73
CA GLY A 102 5.61 -2.39 2.80
C GLY A 102 6.22 -1.08 3.29
N CYS A 103 6.06 -0.71 4.57
CA CYS A 103 6.68 0.51 5.11
C CYS A 103 8.21 0.47 5.05
N ARG A 104 8.81 -0.71 5.30
CA ARG A 104 10.25 -0.91 5.15
C ARG A 104 10.71 -0.63 3.73
N TYR A 105 10.00 -1.14 2.71
CA TYR A 105 10.30 -0.84 1.31
C TYR A 105 10.26 0.67 1.04
N TRP A 106 9.24 1.36 1.56
CA TRP A 106 9.07 2.79 1.36
C TRP A 106 10.02 3.66 2.20
N ASN A 107 10.95 3.09 2.97
CA ASN A 107 11.81 3.79 3.94
C ASN A 107 11.02 4.65 4.92
N ARG A 108 9.83 4.18 5.34
CA ARG A 108 8.99 4.87 6.31
C ARG A 108 9.08 4.16 7.66
N PRO A 109 9.22 4.90 8.78
CA PRO A 109 8.96 4.31 10.07
C PRO A 109 7.52 3.80 10.07
N ILE A 110 7.34 2.53 10.45
CA ILE A 110 6.04 2.10 10.96
C ILE A 110 5.87 3.00 12.19
N PHE A 111 4.86 3.87 12.23
CA PHE A 111 4.68 4.80 13.33
C PHE A 111 4.57 4.00 14.65
N GLN A 112 5.69 3.81 15.33
CA GLN A 112 5.79 3.29 16.70
C GLN A 112 5.70 4.49 17.64
N HIS A 113 4.58 5.21 17.54
CA HIS A 113 4.05 5.98 18.65
C HIS A 113 2.60 6.31 18.32
N ASP A 114 1.73 5.35 18.59
CA ASP A 114 0.60 5.55 19.48
C ASP A 114 -0.02 4.17 19.70
N THR A 115 -0.26 3.81 20.96
CA THR A 115 -0.91 2.58 21.41
C THR A 115 -2.40 2.55 21.02
N GLY A 116 -2.68 2.76 19.73
CA GLY A 116 -4.02 2.81 19.16
C GLY A 116 -4.03 2.40 17.69
N PRO A 117 -5.14 1.87 17.19
CA PRO A 117 -5.26 1.33 15.82
C PRO A 117 -5.14 2.36 14.66
N ASN A 118 -4.77 3.61 14.93
CA ASN A 118 -5.04 4.78 14.07
C ASN A 118 -3.80 5.54 13.55
N SER A 119 -2.57 4.99 13.63
CA SER A 119 -1.34 5.79 13.40
C SER A 119 -0.79 5.83 11.97
N PHE A 120 -1.50 5.34 10.94
CA PHE A 120 -0.91 5.13 9.60
C PHE A 120 -1.04 6.31 8.60
N THR A 121 -1.97 7.26 8.75
CA THR A 121 -2.26 8.28 7.71
C THR A 121 -1.42 9.55 7.80
N GLY A 122 -0.97 9.97 8.98
CA GLY A 122 -0.40 11.31 9.16
C GLY A 122 -1.32 12.45 8.67
N LEU A 123 -2.64 12.19 8.58
CA LEU A 123 -3.65 13.19 8.32
C LEU A 123 -4.04 13.79 9.67
N HIS A 124 -3.38 14.89 10.03
CA HIS A 124 -3.87 15.81 11.06
C HIS A 124 -4.78 16.85 10.42
#